data_AF-A0A2D0JQ19-F1
#
_entry.id   AF-A0A2D0JQ19-F1
#
_cell.length_a   1.000
_cell.length_b   1.000
_cell.length_c   1.000
_cell.angle_alpha   90.00
_cell.angle_beta   90.00
_cell.angle_gamma   90.00
#
_symmetry.space_group_name_H-M   'P 1'
#
loop_
_entity.id
_entity.type
_entity.pdbx_description
1 polymer ?
#
loop_
_entity_poly.entity_id
_entity_poly.type
_entity_poly.pdbx_seq_one_letter_code
_entity_poly.pdbx_strand_id
1 'polypeptide(L)'
;MNSNIRHYFRVIGSILDIMPANDYRDTLNIDSTSVDLIEDQVVSCCSSFPSPDALKNYEAILPGCAERIFSFREKEQAFRHEKQKKAVDGLISRDKRGQWMGFSITMFILIIATVFALKGEMLFAGTLITVDLVGLVAVFVIGRRANIK
;
A
#
# COMPACT_ATOMS: atom_id res chain seq x y z
N MET A 1 -24.56 -38.91 18.33
CA MET A 1 -24.96 -37.70 17.58
C MET A 1 -24.30 -36.51 18.28
N ASN A 2 -23.62 -35.64 17.53
CA ASN A 2 -22.89 -34.44 17.99
C ASN A 2 -21.37 -34.61 18.25
N SER A 3 -20.58 -34.52 17.17
CA SER A 3 -19.15 -34.20 17.22
C SER A 3 -18.71 -33.47 15.94
N ASN A 4 -19.48 -32.49 15.45
CA ASN A 4 -19.10 -31.79 14.22
C ASN A 4 -19.35 -30.28 14.20
N ILE A 5 -19.63 -29.67 15.36
CA ILE A 5 -19.76 -28.20 15.46
C ILE A 5 -18.41 -27.52 15.69
N ARG A 6 -17.40 -28.23 16.25
CA ARG A 6 -16.05 -27.67 16.48
C ARG A 6 -15.26 -27.39 15.21
N HIS A 7 -15.60 -28.00 14.07
CA HIS A 7 -14.87 -27.76 12.82
C HIS A 7 -15.25 -26.44 12.14
N TYR A 8 -16.48 -25.96 12.31
CA TYR A 8 -16.91 -24.69 11.70
C TYR A 8 -16.26 -23.49 12.37
N PHE A 9 -16.08 -23.51 13.69
CA PHE A 9 -15.50 -22.38 14.41
C PHE A 9 -14.00 -22.16 14.15
N ARG A 10 -13.28 -23.20 13.70
CA ARG A 10 -11.86 -23.07 13.33
C ARG A 10 -11.67 -22.49 11.93
N VAL A 11 -12.65 -22.65 11.04
CA VAL A 11 -12.60 -22.19 9.64
C VAL A 11 -12.98 -20.71 9.52
N ILE A 12 -13.89 -20.19 10.37
CA ILE A 12 -14.29 -18.77 10.33
C ILE A 12 -13.11 -17.83 10.63
N GLY A 13 -12.14 -18.25 11.45
CA GLY A 13 -10.90 -17.49 11.68
C GLY A 13 -9.96 -17.41 10.47
N SER A 14 -10.15 -18.24 9.44
CA SER A 14 -9.33 -18.28 8.22
C SER A 14 -9.99 -17.59 7.02
N ILE A 15 -11.29 -17.29 7.07
CA ILE A 15 -12.00 -16.63 5.95
C ILE A 15 -11.76 -15.11 5.94
N LEU A 16 -11.26 -14.55 7.06
CA LEU A 16 -10.86 -13.14 7.13
C LEU A 16 -9.41 -12.89 6.68
N ASP A 17 -8.70 -13.92 6.25
CA ASP A 17 -7.33 -13.81 5.77
C ASP A 17 -7.24 -14.38 4.34
N ILE A 18 -6.96 -13.48 3.40
CA ILE A 18 -6.55 -13.75 2.02
C ILE A 18 -7.65 -14.36 1.12
N MET A 19 -8.43 -13.48 0.50
CA MET A 19 -8.90 -13.73 -0.87
C MET A 19 -8.12 -12.79 -1.80
N PRO A 20 -7.25 -13.30 -2.71
CA PRO A 20 -6.64 -12.44 -3.71
C PRO A 20 -7.74 -11.96 -4.66
N ALA A 21 -7.75 -10.66 -4.97
CA ALA A 21 -8.73 -10.01 -5.85
C ALA A 21 -8.69 -10.49 -7.33
N ASN A 22 -8.10 -11.66 -7.59
CA ASN A 22 -7.78 -12.24 -8.90
C ASN A 22 -8.77 -13.36 -9.32
N ASP A 23 -9.36 -14.08 -8.37
CA ASP A 23 -10.06 -15.35 -8.63
C ASP A 23 -11.56 -15.21 -8.98
N TYR A 24 -11.92 -14.21 -9.80
CA TYR A 24 -13.29 -14.02 -10.29
C TYR A 24 -13.44 -14.22 -11.80
N ARG A 25 -12.33 -14.51 -12.50
CA ARG A 25 -12.30 -14.59 -13.97
C ARG A 25 -12.88 -15.90 -14.51
N ASP A 26 -12.89 -16.97 -13.73
CA ASP A 26 -13.21 -18.31 -14.23
C ASP A 26 -14.71 -18.66 -14.17
N THR A 27 -15.51 -17.96 -13.36
CA THR A 27 -16.96 -18.21 -13.25
C THR A 27 -17.83 -17.43 -14.24
N LEU A 28 -17.23 -16.52 -15.02
CA LEU A 28 -17.94 -15.65 -15.98
C LEU A 28 -17.94 -16.18 -17.42
N ASN A 29 -17.40 -17.37 -17.68
CA ASN A 29 -17.39 -17.96 -19.01
C ASN A 29 -18.66 -18.79 -19.33
N ILE A 30 -19.80 -18.38 -18.78
CA ILE A 30 -21.11 -18.89 -19.21
C ILE A 30 -21.70 -17.87 -20.18
N ASP A 31 -21.67 -18.28 -21.45
CA ASP A 31 -22.39 -17.74 -22.61
C ASP A 31 -21.77 -16.53 -23.35
N SER A 32 -20.68 -16.80 -24.06
CA SER A 32 -20.02 -15.88 -24.99
C SER A 32 -20.61 -15.92 -26.43
N THR A 33 -21.86 -16.38 -26.64
CA THR A 33 -22.38 -16.61 -28.01
C THR A 33 -23.50 -15.66 -28.45
N SER A 34 -23.90 -14.66 -27.65
CA SER A 34 -25.06 -13.81 -28.00
C SER A 34 -24.84 -12.28 -27.95
N VAL A 35 -23.63 -11.79 -27.67
CA VAL A 35 -23.36 -10.34 -27.54
C VAL A 35 -22.47 -9.82 -28.68
N ASP A 36 -22.77 -10.21 -29.92
CA ASP A 36 -22.03 -9.79 -31.12
C ASP A 36 -22.67 -8.61 -31.86
N LEU A 37 -23.68 -7.91 -31.31
CA LEU A 37 -24.41 -6.85 -32.04
C LEU A 37 -24.78 -5.60 -31.22
N ILE A 38 -23.88 -5.08 -30.38
CA ILE A 38 -23.96 -3.66 -29.99
C ILE A 38 -22.61 -2.98 -30.24
N GLU A 39 -22.61 -2.23 -31.33
CA GLU A 39 -21.56 -1.40 -31.87
C GLU A 39 -21.24 -0.22 -30.91
N ASP A 40 -19.94 0.00 -30.73
CA ASP A 40 -19.29 1.27 -30.44
C ASP A 40 -19.59 1.99 -29.10
N GLN A 41 -18.88 1.61 -28.03
CA GLN A 41 -18.48 2.61 -27.05
C GLN A 41 -17.16 2.25 -26.36
N VAL A 42 -16.15 3.08 -26.62
CA VAL A 42 -14.88 3.14 -25.90
C VAL A 42 -15.16 3.47 -24.42
N VAL A 43 -15.47 2.46 -23.59
CA VAL A 43 -15.53 2.62 -22.13
C VAL A 43 -14.12 2.42 -21.57
N SER A 44 -13.23 3.35 -21.93
CA SER A 44 -11.88 3.42 -21.42
C SER A 44 -11.84 4.37 -20.21
N CYS A 45 -11.27 3.86 -19.12
CA CYS A 45 -10.91 4.53 -17.86
C CYS A 45 -12.02 5.06 -16.91
N CYS A 46 -13.22 5.44 -17.39
CA CYS A 46 -14.34 5.92 -16.54
C CYS A 46 -15.41 4.84 -16.28
N SER A 47 -15.03 3.57 -16.18
CA SER A 47 -15.88 2.40 -16.44
C SER A 47 -16.99 2.06 -15.42
N SER A 48 -17.36 2.97 -14.51
CA SER A 48 -18.43 2.72 -13.52
C SER A 48 -19.26 3.95 -13.19
N PHE A 49 -19.09 5.07 -13.91
CA PHE A 49 -19.98 6.21 -13.76
C PHE A 49 -21.03 6.18 -14.89
N PRO A 50 -22.33 6.31 -14.58
CA PRO A 50 -23.37 6.30 -15.60
C PRO A 50 -23.14 7.43 -16.60
N SER A 51 -23.45 7.19 -17.87
CA SER A 51 -23.43 8.25 -18.88
C SER A 51 -24.40 9.37 -18.50
N PRO A 52 -24.18 10.62 -18.94
CA PRO A 52 -25.05 11.74 -18.60
C PRO A 52 -26.53 11.48 -18.95
N ASP A 53 -26.81 10.79 -20.05
CA ASP A 53 -28.17 10.47 -20.45
C ASP A 53 -28.77 9.35 -19.60
N ALA A 54 -27.98 8.37 -19.16
CA ALA A 54 -28.42 7.40 -18.16
C ALA A 54 -28.74 8.08 -16.82
N LEU A 55 -27.93 9.06 -16.40
CA LEU A 55 -28.15 9.82 -15.17
C LEU A 55 -29.45 10.64 -15.21
N LYS A 56 -29.77 11.26 -16.36
CA LYS A 56 -31.06 11.93 -16.57
C LYS A 56 -32.24 10.96 -16.47
N ASN A 57 -32.10 9.75 -17.01
CA ASN A 57 -33.13 8.71 -16.89
C ASN A 57 -33.32 8.27 -15.43
N TYR A 58 -32.24 8.11 -14.67
CA TYR A 58 -32.32 7.80 -13.24
C TYR A 58 -33.01 8.92 -12.45
N GLU A 59 -32.71 10.19 -12.76
CA GLU A 59 -33.34 11.36 -12.14
C GLU A 59 -34.85 11.45 -12.47
N ALA A 60 -35.23 11.09 -13.70
CA ALA A 60 -36.63 11.03 -14.11
C ALA A 60 -37.42 9.92 -13.39
N ILE A 61 -36.77 8.79 -13.05
CA ILE A 61 -37.39 7.69 -12.29
C ILE A 61 -37.44 8.00 -10.80
N LEU A 62 -36.36 8.57 -10.25
CA LEU A 62 -36.25 8.95 -8.85
C LEU A 62 -35.61 10.33 -8.75
N PRO A 63 -36.38 11.40 -8.46
CA PRO A 63 -35.81 12.73 -8.31
C PRO A 63 -34.85 12.79 -7.10
N GLY A 64 -33.72 13.45 -7.26
CA GLY A 64 -32.62 13.55 -6.29
C GLY A 64 -31.61 12.40 -6.34
N CYS A 65 -31.74 11.46 -7.29
CA CYS A 65 -30.81 10.34 -7.41
C CYS A 65 -29.43 10.79 -7.90
N ALA A 66 -29.39 11.74 -8.85
CA ALA A 66 -28.14 12.26 -9.38
C ALA A 66 -27.28 12.93 -8.29
N GLU A 67 -27.88 13.81 -7.48
CA GLU A 67 -27.24 14.48 -6.36
C GLU A 67 -26.69 13.47 -5.32
N ARG A 68 -27.48 12.43 -5.02
CA ARG A 68 -27.06 11.36 -4.10
C ARG A 68 -25.86 10.57 -4.65
N ILE A 69 -25.83 10.32 -5.96
CA ILE A 69 -24.70 9.66 -6.62
C ILE A 69 -23.46 10.54 -6.54
N PHE A 70 -23.54 11.82 -6.88
CA PHE A 70 -22.41 12.74 -6.80
C PHE A 70 -21.89 12.87 -5.37
N SER A 71 -22.77 13.12 -4.39
CA SER A 71 -22.37 13.21 -2.98
C SER A 71 -21.74 11.92 -2.44
N PHE A 72 -22.17 10.75 -2.93
CA PHE A 72 -21.54 9.47 -2.59
C PHE A 72 -20.13 9.37 -3.17
N ARG A 73 -19.93 9.80 -4.42
CA ARG A 73 -18.62 9.80 -5.08
C ARG A 73 -17.65 10.79 -4.45
N GLU A 74 -18.11 11.98 -4.09
CA GLU A 74 -17.29 12.96 -3.38
C GLU A 74 -16.82 12.43 -2.02
N LYS A 75 -17.71 11.79 -1.26
CA LYS A 75 -17.36 11.14 0.01
C LYS A 75 -16.36 10.00 -0.18
N GLU A 76 -16.56 9.15 -1.18
CA GLU A 76 -15.62 8.07 -1.50
C GLU A 76 -14.26 8.65 -1.94
N GLN A 77 -14.24 9.70 -2.76
CA GLN A 77 -13.02 10.38 -3.18
C GLN A 77 -12.29 11.00 -1.98
N ALA A 78 -13.01 11.71 -1.10
CA ALA A 78 -12.45 12.28 0.13
C ALA A 78 -11.85 11.21 1.04
N PHE A 79 -12.55 10.08 1.20
CA PHE A 79 -12.07 8.94 1.98
C PHE A 79 -10.82 8.29 1.37
N ARG A 80 -10.74 8.19 0.03
CA ARG A 80 -9.54 7.72 -0.68
C ARG A 80 -8.37 8.66 -0.47
N HIS A 81 -8.58 9.97 -0.58
CA HIS A 81 -7.56 10.99 -0.32
C HIS A 81 -7.07 10.94 1.12
N GLU A 82 -7.97 10.80 2.10
CA GLU A 82 -7.61 10.68 3.51
C GLU A 82 -6.77 9.41 3.76
N LYS A 83 -7.18 8.27 3.20
CA LYS A 83 -6.42 7.02 3.30
C LYS A 83 -5.05 7.12 2.65
N GLN A 84 -4.96 7.74 1.47
CA GLN A 84 -3.68 7.95 0.79
C GLN A 84 -2.77 8.86 1.62
N LYS A 85 -3.31 9.97 2.13
CA LYS A 85 -2.56 10.88 3.01
C LYS A 85 -2.04 10.17 4.25
N LYS A 86 -2.90 9.40 4.95
CA LYS A 86 -2.51 8.64 6.13
C LYS A 86 -1.48 7.54 5.83
N ALA A 87 -1.58 6.90 4.67
CA ALA A 87 -0.58 5.93 4.22
C ALA A 87 0.76 6.60 3.97
N VAL A 88 0.79 7.74 3.27
CA VAL A 88 2.00 8.53 3.00
C VAL A 88 2.61 9.05 4.30
N ASP A 89 1.81 9.64 5.18
CA ASP A 89 2.27 10.12 6.50
C ASP A 89 2.83 8.95 7.36
N GLY A 90 2.19 7.79 7.27
CA GLY A 90 2.64 6.55 7.90
C GLY A 90 4.01 6.08 7.37
N LEU A 91 4.25 6.18 6.06
CA LEU A 91 5.56 5.87 5.47
C LEU A 91 6.62 6.87 5.91
N ILE A 92 6.34 8.17 5.80
CA ILE A 92 7.28 9.25 6.19
C ILE A 92 7.67 9.13 7.66
N SER A 93 6.72 8.86 8.55
CA SER A 93 6.99 8.74 9.99
C SER A 93 7.84 7.50 10.32
N ARG A 94 7.64 6.39 9.62
CA ARG A 94 8.47 5.18 9.75
C ARG A 94 9.89 5.41 9.26
N ASP A 95 10.07 6.07 8.12
CA ASP A 95 11.39 6.39 7.55
C ASP A 95 12.16 7.33 8.48
N LYS A 96 11.51 8.39 9.00
CA LYS A 96 12.12 9.30 9.98
C LYS A 96 12.60 8.57 11.23
N ARG A 97 11.79 7.65 11.76
CA ARG A 97 12.17 6.89 12.96
C ARG A 97 13.34 5.94 12.70
N GLY A 98 13.37 5.31 11.52
CA GLY A 98 14.49 4.47 11.08
C GLY A 98 15.80 5.25 10.93
N GLN A 99 15.75 6.43 10.30
CA GLN A 99 16.91 7.32 10.17
C GLN A 99 17.45 7.76 11.54
N TRP A 100 16.57 8.11 12.48
CA TRP A 100 16.99 8.55 13.81
C TRP A 100 17.60 7.41 14.64
N MET A 101 17.06 6.19 14.55
CA MET A 101 17.67 5.01 15.16
C MET A 101 19.05 4.72 14.56
N GLY A 102 19.18 4.75 13.23
CA GLY A 102 20.47 4.58 12.55
C GLY A 102 21.50 5.62 12.98
N PHE A 103 21.11 6.90 13.02
CA PHE A 103 21.97 7.98 13.49
C PHE A 103 22.47 7.74 14.93
N SER A 104 21.59 7.31 15.83
CA SER A 104 21.98 7.04 17.22
C SER A 104 23.02 5.92 17.34
N ILE A 105 22.87 4.84 16.55
CA ILE A 105 23.78 3.69 16.57
C ILE A 105 25.15 4.08 16.00
N THR A 106 25.18 4.73 14.85
CA THR A 106 26.42 5.25 14.24
C THR A 106 27.16 6.18 15.20
N MET A 107 26.44 7.11 15.85
CA MET A 107 27.06 8.02 16.78
C MET A 107 27.65 7.30 18.01
N PHE A 108 26.98 6.26 18.50
CA PHE A 108 27.48 5.44 19.60
C PHE A 108 28.78 4.70 19.21
N ILE A 109 28.82 4.13 18.01
CA ILE A 109 29.99 3.42 17.47
C ILE A 109 31.17 4.39 17.28
N LEU A 110 30.92 5.60 16.76
CA LEU A 110 31.94 6.65 16.61
C LEU A 110 32.55 7.07 17.95
N ILE A 111 31.73 7.22 18.99
CA ILE A 111 32.22 7.54 20.35
C ILE A 111 33.13 6.42 20.85
N ILE A 112 32.72 5.15 20.71
CA ILE A 112 33.53 4.00 21.10
C ILE A 112 34.85 3.99 20.33
N ALA A 113 34.82 4.16 19.01
CA ALA A 113 36.02 4.20 18.17
C ALA A 113 36.98 5.31 18.60
N THR A 114 36.46 6.49 18.94
CA THR A 114 37.25 7.63 19.44
C THR A 114 37.92 7.28 20.78
N VAL A 115 37.20 6.63 21.71
CA VAL A 115 37.78 6.19 22.98
C VAL A 115 38.90 5.16 22.77
N PHE A 116 38.75 4.23 21.84
CA PHE A 116 39.79 3.26 21.50
C PHE A 116 41.02 3.92 20.85
N ALA A 117 40.81 4.93 19.99
CA ALA A 117 41.90 5.70 19.41
C ALA A 117 42.73 6.41 20.48
N LEU A 118 42.06 7.01 21.48
CA LEU A 118 42.73 7.67 22.61
C LEU A 118 43.53 6.70 23.51
N LYS A 119 43.13 5.43 23.56
CA LYS A 119 43.86 4.38 24.29
C LYS A 119 45.10 3.84 23.54
N GLY A 120 45.35 4.29 22.31
CA GLY A 120 46.51 3.89 21.51
C GLY A 120 46.30 2.65 20.63
N GLU A 121 45.10 2.06 20.65
CA GLU A 121 44.75 0.88 19.84
C GLU A 121 44.35 1.28 18.40
N MET A 122 45.33 1.76 17.62
CA MET A 122 45.08 2.31 16.28
C MET A 122 44.50 1.30 15.29
N LEU A 123 44.86 0.01 15.40
CA LEU A 123 44.32 -1.05 14.55
C LEU A 123 42.81 -1.23 14.74
N PHE A 124 42.36 -1.28 16.00
CA PHE A 124 40.94 -1.40 16.33
C PHE A 124 40.15 -0.13 15.99
N ALA A 125 40.71 1.05 16.26
CA ALA A 125 40.08 2.31 15.89
C ALA A 125 39.94 2.46 14.36
N GLY A 126 40.99 2.14 13.60
CA GLY A 126 41.00 2.25 12.14
C GLY A 126 39.97 1.33 11.47
N THR A 127 39.87 0.07 11.93
CA THR A 127 38.90 -0.91 11.43
C THR A 127 37.45 -0.50 11.74
N LEU A 128 37.18 0.00 12.95
CA LEU A 128 35.86 0.51 13.33
C LEU A 128 35.41 1.68 12.43
N ILE A 129 36.30 2.65 12.19
CA ILE A 129 35.98 3.82 11.36
C ILE A 129 35.74 3.40 9.90
N THR A 130 36.55 2.50 9.34
CA THR A 130 36.38 2.05 7.96
C THR A 130 35.08 1.27 7.77
N VAL A 131 34.75 0.36 8.69
CA VAL A 131 33.49 -0.40 8.64
C VAL A 131 32.28 0.54 8.74
N ASP A 132 32.33 1.53 9.63
CA ASP A 132 31.25 2.51 9.78
C ASP A 132 31.06 3.34 8.49
N LEU A 133 32.15 3.85 7.90
CA LEU A 133 32.11 4.58 6.62
C LEU A 133 31.54 3.75 5.47
N VAL A 134 32.00 2.50 5.32
CA VAL A 134 31.50 1.59 4.28
C VAL A 134 30.02 1.29 4.50
N GLY A 135 29.61 1.05 5.75
CA GLY A 135 28.21 0.84 6.12
C GLY A 135 27.33 2.04 5.76
N LEU A 136 27.76 3.26 6.11
CA LEU A 136 27.04 4.48 5.76
C LEU A 136 26.91 4.65 4.25
N VAL A 137 27.99 4.49 3.50
CA VAL A 137 27.97 4.59 2.02
C VAL A 137 27.01 3.55 1.44
N ALA A 138 27.02 2.31 1.92
CA ALA A 138 26.12 1.26 1.45
C ALA A 138 24.64 1.63 1.70
N VAL A 139 24.31 2.10 2.90
CA VAL A 139 22.94 2.53 3.24
C VAL A 139 22.49 3.70 2.35
N PHE A 140 23.36 4.69 2.10
CA PHE A 140 23.04 5.80 1.20
C PHE A 140 22.83 5.36 -0.25
N VAL A 141 23.65 4.45 -0.76
CA VAL A 141 23.51 3.91 -2.13
C VAL A 141 22.23 3.09 -2.28
N ILE A 142 21.91 2.23 -1.31
CA ILE A 142 20.67 1.42 -1.29
C ILE A 142 19.45 2.35 -1.20
N GLY A 143 19.49 3.34 -0.30
CA GLY A 143 18.43 4.34 -0.15
C GLY A 143 18.17 5.13 -1.44
N ARG A 144 19.24 5.51 -2.17
CA ARG A 144 19.11 6.18 -3.47
C ARG A 144 18.44 5.29 -4.52
N ARG A 145 18.77 4.01 -4.59
CA ARG A 145 18.14 3.06 -5.54
C ARG A 145 16.67 2.82 -5.24
N ALA A 146 16.29 2.79 -3.97
CA ALA A 146 14.91 2.60 -3.55
C ALA A 146 13.99 3.78 -3.94
N ASN A 147 14.55 4.98 -4.14
CA ASN A 147 13.80 6.19 -4.48
C ASN A 147 13.59 6.38 -6.00
N ILE A 148 14.20 5.55 -6.86
CA ILE A 148 14.13 5.65 -8.34
C ILE A 148 13.10 4.66 -8.93
N LYS A 149 12.10 4.24 -8.16
CA LYS A 149 10.98 3.39 -8.62
C LYS A 149 9.67 4.12 -8.42
#